data_AF-A0AAE0UJ43-F1
#
_entry.id   AF-A0AAE0UJ43-F1
#
_cell.length_a   1.000
_cell.length_b   1.000
_cell.length_c   1.000
_cell.angle_alpha   90.00
_cell.angle_beta   90.00
_cell.angle_gamma   90.00
#
_symmetry.space_group_name_H-M   'P 1'
#
loop_
_entity.id
_entity.type
_entity.pdbx_description
1 polymer ?
#
loop_
_entity_poly.entity_id
_entity_poly.type
_entity_poly.pdbx_seq_one_letter_code
_entity_poly.pdbx_strand_id
1 'polypeptide(L)'
;MQLELSDVSSADRQWERQRQLAQSCCFYCGGSGHFVAKCPLRPAPALVSSLFPTQNIRKPLSILVSLTTHDFCVSTTALLDSGSAGNFISGALCRQLQLPTAATPKIYQVHAVTGKPLRQVRRQAGPLRLHIGMTHTEVIVLMVLEDSTVDVVLGRPWLEQHDPILSWRTGEILRWGHKCFEGCFPERPSPRPS
;
A
#
# COMPACT_ATOMS: atom_id res chain seq x y z
N MET A 1 -11.83 -5.13 36.98
CA MET A 1 -10.43 -5.31 37.40
C MET A 1 -9.69 -5.90 36.22
N GLN A 2 -8.99 -5.06 35.45
CA GLN A 2 -8.25 -5.47 34.26
C GLN A 2 -6.77 -5.15 34.52
N LEU A 3 -5.94 -6.18 34.42
CA LEU A 3 -4.50 -6.13 34.61
C LEU A 3 -3.84 -5.52 33.37
N GLU A 4 -2.91 -4.60 33.61
CA GLU A 4 -2.06 -3.95 32.61
C GLU A 4 -1.02 -4.91 32.03
N LEU A 5 -0.86 -4.89 30.72
CA LEU A 5 0.41 -5.18 30.05
C LEU A 5 0.86 -3.88 29.39
N SER A 6 1.97 -3.34 29.88
CA SER A 6 2.46 -2.00 29.60
C SER A 6 3.00 -1.86 28.17
N ASP A 7 2.30 -1.04 27.41
CA ASP A 7 2.77 -0.44 26.17
C ASP A 7 3.93 0.51 26.51
N VAL A 8 5.14 0.26 26.00
CA VAL A 8 6.29 1.15 26.22
C VAL A 8 5.93 2.50 25.60
N SER A 9 5.74 3.47 26.49
CA SER A 9 5.07 4.71 26.20
C SER A 9 5.86 5.53 25.17
N SER A 10 5.17 6.39 24.45
CA SER A 10 5.81 7.35 23.53
C SER A 10 6.88 8.21 24.23
N ALA A 11 6.74 8.42 25.55
CA ALA A 11 7.72 9.13 26.37
C ALA A 11 9.02 8.35 26.55
N ASP A 12 8.98 7.02 26.70
CA ASP A 12 10.17 6.18 26.84
C ASP A 12 11.03 6.20 25.56
N ARG A 13 10.37 6.19 24.39
CA ARG A 13 11.05 6.32 23.08
C ARG A 13 11.69 7.69 22.90
N GLN A 14 11.09 8.74 23.45
CA GLN A 14 11.64 10.09 23.41
C GLN A 14 12.82 10.26 24.37
N TRP A 15 12.74 9.68 25.57
CA TRP A 15 13.83 9.65 26.55
C TRP A 15 15.05 8.91 26.01
N GLU A 16 14.88 7.72 25.45
CA GLU A 16 15.98 6.92 24.92
C GLU A 16 16.69 7.62 23.75
N ARG A 17 15.89 8.29 22.90
CA ARG A 17 16.36 9.15 21.81
C ARG A 17 17.14 10.35 22.31
N GLN A 18 16.67 11.03 23.36
CA GLN A 18 17.38 12.16 23.97
C GLN A 18 18.70 11.70 24.63
N ARG A 19 18.70 10.56 25.33
CA ARG A 19 19.89 9.97 25.94
C ARG A 19 20.96 9.62 24.89
N GLN A 20 20.58 9.03 23.76
CA GLN A 20 21.51 8.63 22.70
C GLN A 20 22.08 9.82 21.91
N LEU A 21 21.30 10.89 21.73
CA LEU A 21 21.78 12.16 21.18
C LEU A 21 22.76 12.86 22.13
N ALA A 22 22.46 12.87 23.44
CA ALA A 22 23.35 13.43 24.46
C ALA A 22 24.70 12.69 24.53
N GLN A 23 24.71 11.38 24.23
CA GLN A 23 25.91 10.54 24.29
C GLN A 23 26.59 10.33 22.92
N SER A 24 26.04 10.90 21.83
CA SER A 24 26.56 10.78 20.45
C SER A 24 26.79 9.33 20.01
N CYS A 25 25.85 8.43 20.33
CA CYS A 25 25.91 7.01 19.98
C CYS A 25 25.00 6.64 18.80
N CYS A 26 25.44 5.67 18.00
CA CYS A 26 24.77 5.17 16.81
C CYS A 26 23.58 4.27 17.16
N PHE A 27 22.37 4.59 16.66
CA PHE A 27 21.16 3.79 16.91
C PHE A 27 21.14 2.40 16.23
N TYR A 28 22.16 2.05 15.43
CA TYR A 28 22.23 0.73 14.78
C TYR A 28 23.17 -0.22 15.52
N CYS A 29 24.37 0.24 15.90
CA CYS A 29 25.37 -0.61 16.56
C CYS A 29 25.67 -0.21 18.01
N GLY A 30 25.10 0.88 18.52
CA GLY A 30 25.37 1.40 19.86
C GLY A 30 26.71 2.14 20.04
N GLY A 31 27.62 2.10 19.05
CA GLY A 31 28.94 2.73 19.13
C GLY A 31 28.91 4.27 19.03
N SER A 32 29.89 4.95 19.65
CA SER A 32 29.97 6.42 19.67
C SER A 32 30.67 7.03 18.44
N GLY A 33 30.51 8.34 18.24
CA GLY A 33 31.26 9.13 17.25
C GLY A 33 30.70 9.12 15.82
N HIS A 34 29.58 8.43 15.58
CA HIS A 34 28.89 8.43 14.29
C HIS A 34 27.39 8.17 14.48
N PHE A 35 26.58 8.66 13.54
CA PHE A 35 25.15 8.37 13.50
C PHE A 35 24.88 7.23 12.51
N VAL A 36 23.70 6.59 12.59
CA VAL A 36 23.30 5.41 11.77
C VAL A 36 23.58 5.57 10.28
N ALA A 37 23.47 6.79 9.76
CA ALA A 37 23.73 7.09 8.35
C ALA A 37 25.19 6.79 7.92
N LYS A 38 26.15 6.92 8.84
CA LYS A 38 27.59 6.68 8.61
C LYS A 38 28.09 5.42 9.33
N CYS A 39 27.18 4.52 9.74
CA CYS A 39 27.58 3.32 10.47
C CYS A 39 28.27 2.33 9.53
N PRO A 40 29.55 1.96 9.79
CA PRO A 40 30.31 1.09 8.91
C PRO A 40 29.80 -0.37 8.93
N LEU A 41 29.04 -0.75 9.96
CA LEU A 41 28.42 -2.06 10.09
C LEU A 41 27.08 -2.17 9.35
N ARG A 42 26.63 -1.08 8.71
CA ARG A 42 25.33 -1.02 8.04
C ARG A 42 25.47 -1.45 6.57
N PRO A 43 24.78 -2.52 6.12
CA PRO A 43 24.85 -2.99 4.73
C PRO A 43 24.34 -1.95 3.73
N ALA A 44 24.94 -1.90 2.55
CA ALA A 44 24.56 -0.98 1.47
C ALA A 44 23.23 -1.42 0.78
N PRO A 45 22.27 -0.52 0.52
CA PRO A 45 20.99 -0.88 -0.11
C PRO A 45 21.03 -0.84 -1.66
N ALA A 46 20.25 -1.73 -2.30
CA ALA A 46 20.06 -1.84 -3.76
C ALA A 46 18.95 -0.91 -4.32
N LEU A 47 19.08 -0.47 -5.59
CA LEU A 47 18.45 0.73 -6.19
C LEU A 47 17.29 0.45 -7.19
N VAL A 48 16.48 1.47 -7.53
CA VAL A 48 15.45 1.54 -8.63
C VAL A 48 15.61 2.90 -9.35
N SER A 49 14.94 3.23 -10.48
CA SER A 49 14.88 4.57 -11.17
C SER A 49 13.60 4.77 -12.03
N SER A 50 13.03 5.98 -12.23
CA SER A 50 13.50 6.92 -13.28
C SER A 50 13.14 8.45 -13.16
N LEU A 51 14.16 9.27 -12.90
CA LEU A 51 14.64 10.42 -13.69
C LEU A 51 16.12 10.11 -13.94
N PHE A 52 16.66 10.36 -15.14
CA PHE A 52 18.10 10.12 -15.41
C PHE A 52 18.84 11.45 -15.40
N PRO A 53 19.58 11.72 -14.30
CA PRO A 53 21.00 11.40 -14.26
C PRO A 53 21.34 10.46 -13.10
N THR A 54 21.79 9.25 -13.43
CA THR A 54 22.48 8.24 -12.59
C THR A 54 22.36 8.36 -11.05
N GLN A 55 21.16 8.28 -10.44
CA GLN A 55 20.98 8.20 -8.98
C GLN A 55 19.72 7.43 -8.53
N ASN A 56 19.95 6.34 -7.80
CA ASN A 56 19.15 5.62 -6.80
C ASN A 56 17.71 6.12 -6.45
N ILE A 57 16.70 5.73 -7.21
CA ILE A 57 15.27 5.93 -6.91
C ILE A 57 14.74 4.75 -6.10
N ARG A 58 13.80 5.05 -5.21
CA ARG A 58 13.13 4.03 -4.40
C ARG A 58 11.99 3.42 -5.22
N LYS A 59 11.81 2.10 -5.11
CA LYS A 59 10.68 1.36 -5.69
C LYS A 59 9.37 2.07 -5.29
N PRO A 60 8.39 2.19 -6.20
CA PRO A 60 7.06 2.65 -5.83
C PRO A 60 6.48 1.79 -4.69
N LEU A 61 5.70 2.40 -3.79
CA LEU A 61 5.11 1.68 -2.68
C LEU A 61 4.00 0.79 -3.20
N SER A 62 4.23 -0.52 -3.21
CA SER A 62 3.37 -1.44 -3.93
C SER A 62 3.20 -2.76 -3.21
N ILE A 63 2.01 -3.35 -3.32
CA ILE A 63 1.64 -4.62 -2.69
C ILE A 63 1.21 -5.65 -3.74
N LEU A 64 1.44 -6.93 -3.46
CA LEU A 64 0.89 -8.00 -4.28
C LEU A 64 -0.61 -8.14 -3.99
N VAL A 65 -1.40 -8.17 -5.06
CA VAL A 65 -2.85 -8.38 -4.99
C VAL A 65 -3.25 -9.47 -5.97
N SER A 66 -4.34 -10.17 -5.66
CA SER A 66 -4.98 -11.06 -6.61
C SER A 66 -6.38 -10.55 -6.95
N LEU A 67 -6.67 -10.44 -8.24
CA LEU A 67 -8.00 -10.11 -8.75
C LEU A 67 -8.65 -11.39 -9.28
N THR A 68 -9.85 -11.67 -8.78
CA THR A 68 -10.61 -12.87 -9.12
C THR A 68 -11.98 -12.50 -9.67
N THR A 69 -12.35 -13.15 -10.76
CA THR A 69 -13.70 -13.20 -11.31
C THR A 69 -14.18 -14.65 -11.30
N HIS A 70 -15.34 -14.94 -11.90
CA HIS A 70 -15.79 -16.32 -12.06
C HIS A 70 -14.81 -17.16 -12.91
N ASP A 71 -14.19 -16.54 -13.92
CA ASP A 71 -13.47 -17.27 -14.97
C ASP A 71 -11.95 -17.25 -14.80
N PHE A 72 -11.41 -16.37 -13.95
CA PHE A 72 -9.96 -16.26 -13.76
C PHE A 72 -9.57 -15.71 -12.39
N CYS A 73 -8.31 -15.99 -12.04
CA CYS A 73 -7.60 -15.37 -10.92
C CYS A 73 -6.21 -14.93 -11.42
N VAL A 74 -5.91 -13.64 -11.29
CA VAL A 74 -4.60 -13.09 -11.67
C VAL A 74 -3.96 -12.41 -10.47
N SER A 75 -2.67 -12.67 -10.26
CA SER A 75 -1.86 -11.92 -9.31
C SER A 75 -1.10 -10.81 -10.03
N THR A 76 -1.20 -9.59 -9.52
CA THR A 76 -0.48 -8.42 -10.02
C THR A 76 -0.04 -7.53 -8.86
N THR A 77 0.76 -6.52 -9.14
CA THR A 77 1.17 -5.53 -8.15
C THR A 77 0.23 -4.33 -8.20
N ALA A 78 -0.30 -3.94 -7.03
CA ALA A 78 -1.03 -2.69 -6.87
C ALA A 78 -0.13 -1.59 -6.30
N LEU A 79 -0.14 -0.42 -6.92
CA LEU A 79 0.47 0.79 -6.39
C LEU A 79 -0.42 1.37 -5.28
N LEU A 80 0.17 1.69 -4.14
CA LEU A 80 -0.47 2.46 -3.08
C LEU A 80 -0.18 3.95 -3.31
N ASP A 81 -1.21 4.71 -3.67
CA ASP A 81 -1.06 6.12 -4.03
C ASP A 81 -2.01 7.01 -3.23
N SER A 82 -1.50 7.57 -2.12
CA SER A 82 -2.25 8.55 -1.32
C SER A 82 -2.50 9.89 -2.03
N GLY A 83 -1.89 10.14 -3.18
CA GLY A 83 -2.17 11.29 -4.06
C GLY A 83 -3.27 11.00 -5.08
N SER A 84 -3.67 9.74 -5.23
CA SER A 84 -4.73 9.35 -6.16
C SER A 84 -6.11 9.57 -5.54
N ALA A 85 -6.99 10.28 -6.25
CA ALA A 85 -8.38 10.48 -5.86
C ALA A 85 -9.27 9.24 -6.07
N GLY A 86 -8.74 8.16 -6.64
CA GLY A 86 -9.51 6.99 -7.05
C GLY A 86 -8.74 5.69 -6.98
N ASN A 87 -9.48 4.58 -7.02
CA ASN A 87 -8.92 3.26 -7.24
C ASN A 87 -9.03 2.94 -8.73
N PHE A 88 -7.94 2.48 -9.33
CA PHE A 88 -7.85 2.34 -10.78
C PHE A 88 -7.33 0.98 -11.21
N ILE A 89 -7.71 0.58 -12.43
CA ILE A 89 -7.18 -0.58 -13.15
C ILE A 89 -6.73 -0.13 -14.55
N SER A 90 -5.64 -0.71 -15.05
CA SER A 90 -5.16 -0.41 -16.40
C SER A 90 -6.09 -0.97 -17.48
N GLY A 91 -6.25 -0.23 -18.57
CA GLY A 91 -6.98 -0.75 -19.74
C GLY A 91 -6.31 -1.99 -20.34
N ALA A 92 -4.98 -2.08 -20.24
CA ALA A 92 -4.20 -3.25 -20.64
C ALA A 92 -4.60 -4.50 -19.86
N LEU A 93 -4.66 -4.42 -18.54
CA LEU A 93 -5.06 -5.54 -17.69
C LEU A 93 -6.54 -5.91 -17.93
N CYS A 94 -7.42 -4.91 -18.09
CA CYS A 94 -8.81 -5.17 -18.47
C CYS A 94 -8.91 -5.99 -19.76
N ARG A 95 -8.17 -5.62 -20.80
CA ARG A 95 -8.15 -6.35 -22.08
C ARG A 95 -7.54 -7.75 -21.95
N GLN A 96 -6.43 -7.87 -21.23
CA GLN A 96 -5.77 -9.16 -20.97
C GLN A 96 -6.71 -10.15 -20.29
N LEU A 97 -7.48 -9.68 -19.32
CA LEU A 97 -8.43 -10.48 -18.55
C LEU A 97 -9.82 -10.55 -19.20
N GLN A 98 -10.01 -9.91 -20.35
CA GLN A 98 -11.32 -9.78 -21.01
C GLN A 98 -12.41 -9.26 -20.07
N LEU A 99 -12.06 -8.33 -19.18
CA LEU A 99 -12.97 -7.78 -18.19
C LEU A 99 -14.08 -6.96 -18.85
N PRO A 100 -15.36 -7.26 -18.57
CA PRO A 100 -16.45 -6.37 -18.91
C PRO A 100 -16.24 -5.02 -18.23
N THR A 101 -16.43 -3.96 -19.00
CA THR A 101 -16.28 -2.57 -18.51
C THR A 101 -17.53 -1.79 -18.85
N ALA A 102 -18.01 -1.00 -17.90
CA ALA A 102 -19.22 -0.20 -18.02
C ALA A 102 -18.88 1.29 -17.95
N ALA A 103 -19.79 2.14 -18.44
CA ALA A 103 -19.70 3.58 -18.20
C ALA A 103 -19.77 3.87 -16.70
N THR A 104 -18.97 4.82 -16.22
CA THR A 104 -19.09 5.30 -14.84
C THR A 104 -20.32 6.20 -14.70
N PRO A 105 -21.02 6.19 -13.55
CA PRO A 105 -22.15 7.09 -13.30
C PRO A 105 -21.77 8.59 -13.32
N LYS A 106 -20.48 8.88 -13.09
CA LYS A 106 -19.90 10.22 -13.10
C LYS A 106 -18.66 10.22 -13.98
N ILE A 107 -18.44 11.31 -14.71
CA ILE A 107 -17.19 11.54 -15.45
C ILE A 107 -16.19 12.17 -14.49
N TYR A 108 -15.03 11.54 -14.32
CA TYR A 108 -13.97 12.06 -13.47
C TYR A 108 -12.89 12.73 -14.31
N GLN A 109 -12.53 13.95 -13.96
CA GLN A 109 -11.43 14.67 -14.59
C GLN A 109 -10.16 14.51 -13.75
N VAL A 110 -9.15 13.85 -14.31
CA VAL A 110 -7.83 13.73 -13.70
C VAL A 110 -7.04 14.99 -14.02
N HIS A 111 -6.49 15.63 -12.99
CA HIS A 111 -5.66 16.82 -13.10
C HIS A 111 -4.22 16.49 -12.72
N ALA A 112 -3.27 17.16 -13.36
CA ALA A 112 -1.90 17.21 -12.90
C ALA A 112 -1.81 17.97 -11.57
N VAL A 113 -0.70 17.80 -10.85
CA VAL A 113 -0.40 18.61 -9.64
C VAL A 113 -0.38 20.12 -9.96
N THR A 114 -0.12 20.49 -11.20
CA THR A 114 -0.19 21.88 -11.69
C THR A 114 -1.62 22.39 -11.94
N GLY A 115 -2.64 21.58 -11.67
CA GLY A 115 -4.05 21.90 -11.92
C GLY A 115 -4.48 21.74 -13.38
N LYS A 116 -3.58 21.39 -14.29
CA LYS A 116 -3.92 21.19 -15.71
C LYS A 116 -4.70 19.88 -15.90
N PRO A 117 -5.82 19.89 -16.66
CA PRO A 117 -6.54 18.66 -16.97
C PRO A 117 -5.64 17.73 -17.80
N LEU A 118 -5.52 16.47 -17.37
CA LEU A 118 -4.75 15.45 -18.07
C LEU A 118 -5.65 14.54 -18.89
N ARG A 119 -6.68 13.97 -18.26
CA ARG A 119 -7.57 13.00 -18.92
C ARG A 119 -8.92 12.89 -18.23
N GLN A 120 -9.87 12.33 -18.95
CA GLN A 120 -11.17 11.94 -18.40
C GLN A 120 -11.23 10.43 -18.19
N VAL A 121 -11.81 10.05 -17.06
CA VAL A 121 -12.12 8.66 -16.73
C VAL A 121 -13.63 8.49 -16.77
N ARG A 122 -14.08 7.61 -17.67
CA ARG A 122 -15.49 7.41 -18.03
C ARG A 122 -15.95 5.96 -17.91
N ARG A 123 -15.03 5.06 -17.52
CA ARG A 123 -15.22 3.62 -17.54
C ARG A 123 -14.79 3.02 -16.22
N GLN A 124 -15.45 1.93 -15.83
CA GLN A 124 -15.13 1.14 -14.64
C GLN A 124 -15.18 -0.35 -14.97
N ALA A 125 -14.42 -1.14 -14.23
CA ALA A 125 -14.40 -2.59 -14.27
C ALA A 125 -14.79 -3.16 -12.90
N GLY A 126 -15.48 -4.30 -12.93
CA GLY A 126 -15.96 -5.00 -11.74
C GLY A 126 -17.48 -5.05 -11.63
N PRO A 127 -18.02 -5.59 -10.53
CA PRO A 127 -17.30 -5.95 -9.29
C PRO A 127 -16.23 -7.06 -9.48
N LEU A 128 -15.05 -6.87 -8.88
CA LEU A 128 -13.96 -7.83 -8.83
C LEU A 128 -13.73 -8.26 -7.39
N ARG A 129 -13.35 -9.52 -7.15
CA ARG A 129 -12.88 -9.93 -5.83
C ARG A 129 -11.38 -9.63 -5.72
N LEU A 130 -11.02 -8.75 -4.81
CA LEU A 130 -9.65 -8.37 -4.48
C LEU A 130 -9.19 -9.18 -3.27
N HIS A 131 -8.05 -9.85 -3.39
CA HIS A 131 -7.37 -10.53 -2.28
C HIS A 131 -6.01 -9.89 -2.03
N ILE A 132 -5.68 -9.67 -0.77
CA ILE A 132 -4.40 -9.09 -0.34
C ILE A 132 -3.83 -9.95 0.80
N GLY A 133 -2.63 -10.47 0.57
CA GLY A 133 -2.05 -11.47 1.46
C GLY A 133 -2.95 -12.72 1.56
N MET A 134 -2.97 -13.34 2.74
CA MET A 134 -3.71 -14.58 2.97
C MET A 134 -5.16 -14.39 3.40
N THR A 135 -5.49 -13.25 3.99
CA THR A 135 -6.74 -13.11 4.75
C THR A 135 -7.62 -11.98 4.27
N HIS A 136 -7.08 -10.88 3.74
CA HIS A 136 -7.89 -9.74 3.34
C HIS A 136 -8.54 -9.99 1.98
N THR A 137 -9.86 -9.96 1.94
CA THR A 137 -10.70 -10.18 0.76
C THR A 137 -11.84 -9.17 0.73
N GLU A 138 -12.07 -8.55 -0.42
CA GLU A 138 -13.19 -7.62 -0.59
C GLU A 138 -13.71 -7.65 -2.03
N VAL A 139 -14.90 -7.07 -2.24
CA VAL A 139 -15.41 -6.79 -3.59
C VAL A 139 -15.16 -5.33 -3.91
N ILE A 140 -14.48 -5.07 -5.03
CA ILE A 140 -14.08 -3.73 -5.44
C ILE A 140 -14.52 -3.43 -6.87
N VAL A 141 -14.86 -2.16 -7.12
CA VAL A 141 -15.04 -1.61 -8.47
C VAL A 141 -13.89 -0.64 -8.72
N LEU A 142 -13.20 -0.82 -9.85
CA LEU A 142 -12.03 -0.03 -10.21
C LEU A 142 -12.34 0.82 -11.44
N MET A 143 -11.95 2.09 -11.40
CA MET A 143 -12.06 2.96 -12.56
C MET A 143 -10.97 2.63 -13.59
N VAL A 144 -11.28 2.68 -14.88
CA VAL A 144 -10.32 2.30 -15.93
C VAL A 144 -9.47 3.49 -16.34
N LEU A 145 -8.14 3.37 -16.19
CA LEU A 145 -7.17 4.23 -16.88
C LEU A 145 -6.58 3.48 -18.07
N GLU A 146 -6.98 3.86 -19.28
CA GLU A 146 -6.54 3.17 -20.52
C GLU A 146 -5.01 3.14 -20.66
N ASP A 147 -4.36 4.30 -20.53
CA ASP A 147 -2.90 4.43 -20.72
C ASP A 147 -2.12 4.40 -19.40
N SER A 148 -2.58 3.63 -18.41
CA SER A 148 -1.81 3.43 -17.17
C SER A 148 -0.64 2.47 -17.41
N THR A 149 0.54 2.81 -16.90
CA THR A 149 1.71 1.91 -16.86
C THR A 149 1.70 0.99 -15.65
N VAL A 150 0.75 1.17 -14.72
CA VAL A 150 0.55 0.34 -13.53
C VAL A 150 -0.79 -0.36 -13.65
N ASP A 151 -0.80 -1.66 -13.36
CA ASP A 151 -1.96 -2.52 -13.47
C ASP A 151 -3.10 -2.13 -12.53
N VAL A 152 -2.79 -1.90 -11.25
CA VAL A 152 -3.78 -1.52 -10.23
C VAL A 152 -3.24 -0.35 -9.41
N VAL A 153 -4.09 0.63 -9.13
CA VAL A 153 -3.82 1.69 -8.15
C VAL A 153 -4.87 1.62 -7.07
N LEU A 154 -4.43 1.50 -5.82
CA LEU A 154 -5.27 1.66 -4.64
C LEU A 154 -5.00 3.07 -4.08
N GLY A 155 -5.94 3.96 -4.33
CA GLY A 155 -5.82 5.38 -4.01
C GLY A 155 -6.35 5.74 -2.64
N ARG A 156 -6.57 7.04 -2.42
CA ARG A 156 -7.17 7.59 -1.21
C ARG A 156 -8.43 6.88 -0.75
N PRO A 157 -9.42 6.58 -1.61
CA PRO A 157 -10.64 5.92 -1.15
C PRO A 157 -10.39 4.56 -0.49
N TRP A 158 -9.48 3.75 -1.06
CA TRP A 158 -9.11 2.47 -0.47
C TRP A 158 -8.28 2.65 0.81
N LEU A 159 -7.31 3.57 0.79
CA LEU A 159 -6.44 3.82 1.94
C LEU A 159 -7.21 4.36 3.17
N GLU A 160 -8.18 5.25 2.96
CA GLU A 160 -9.01 5.81 4.05
C GLU A 160 -10.02 4.81 4.59
N GLN A 161 -10.52 3.91 3.74
CA GLN A 161 -11.44 2.86 4.17
C GLN A 161 -10.74 1.83 5.07
N HIS A 162 -9.53 1.41 4.67
CA HIS A 162 -8.83 0.30 5.30
C HIS A 162 -7.77 0.71 6.33
N ASP A 163 -7.35 1.98 6.33
CA ASP A 163 -6.40 2.59 7.26
C ASP A 163 -5.21 1.67 7.64
N PRO A 164 -4.45 1.14 6.66
CA PRO A 164 -3.41 0.18 6.94
C PRO A 164 -2.17 0.85 7.54
N ILE A 165 -1.51 0.18 8.48
CA ILE A 165 -0.13 0.49 8.86
C ILE A 165 0.79 -0.16 7.84
N LEU A 166 1.56 0.66 7.13
CA LEU A 166 2.50 0.24 6.11
C LEU A 166 3.94 0.33 6.63
N SER A 167 4.75 -0.66 6.27
CA SER A 167 6.20 -0.48 6.27
C SER A 167 6.59 0.31 5.03
N TRP A 168 6.80 1.61 5.18
CA TRP A 168 7.27 2.48 4.08
C TRP A 168 8.61 2.06 3.49
N ARG A 169 9.37 1.20 4.19
CA ARG A 169 10.62 0.63 3.70
C ARG A 169 10.39 -0.58 2.80
N THR A 170 9.50 -1.49 3.18
CA THR A 170 9.31 -2.78 2.50
C THR A 170 8.10 -2.80 1.58
N GLY A 171 7.15 -1.87 1.74
CA GLY A 171 5.87 -1.88 1.05
C GLY A 171 4.82 -2.78 1.70
N GLU A 172 5.16 -3.48 2.78
CA GLU A 172 4.28 -4.46 3.39
C GLU A 172 3.21 -3.82 4.28
N ILE A 173 2.04 -4.43 4.31
CA ILE A 173 0.97 -4.11 5.27
C ILE A 173 1.29 -4.83 6.57
N LEU A 174 1.58 -4.06 7.62
CA LEU A 174 1.90 -4.57 8.95
C LEU A 174 0.64 -4.77 9.80
N ARG A 175 -0.39 -3.96 9.57
CA ARG A 175 -1.66 -4.01 10.30
C ARG A 175 -2.78 -3.41 9.47
N TRP A 176 -3.98 -3.96 9.61
CA TRP A 176 -5.21 -3.41 9.03
C TRP A 176 -5.94 -2.49 10.01
N GLY A 177 -6.73 -1.57 9.50
CA GLY A 177 -7.65 -0.76 10.29
C GLY A 177 -8.80 -1.59 10.88
N HIS A 178 -9.47 -1.05 11.90
CA HIS A 178 -10.51 -1.78 12.64
C HIS A 178 -11.67 -2.25 11.75
N LYS A 179 -12.02 -1.45 10.72
CA LYS A 179 -13.13 -1.76 9.81
C LYS A 179 -12.91 -3.05 9.00
N CYS A 180 -11.66 -3.45 8.77
CA CYS A 180 -11.36 -4.69 8.04
C CYS A 180 -11.83 -5.94 8.82
N PHE A 181 -11.90 -5.88 10.15
CA PHE A 181 -12.32 -7.00 10.99
C PHE A 181 -13.81 -7.32 10.89
N GLU A 182 -14.61 -6.38 10.39
CA GLU A 182 -16.06 -6.52 10.30
C GLU A 182 -16.50 -7.08 8.93
N GLY A 183 -15.66 -7.03 7.90
CA GLY A 183 -16.11 -7.39 6.54
C GLY A 183 -15.04 -7.72 5.50
N CYS A 184 -13.76 -7.70 5.86
CA CYS A 184 -12.67 -7.99 4.90
C CYS A 184 -11.94 -9.29 5.20
N PHE A 185 -12.13 -9.91 6.36
CA PHE A 185 -11.58 -11.23 6.64
C PHE A 185 -12.67 -12.29 6.50
N PRO A 186 -12.36 -13.47 5.94
CA PRO A 186 -13.30 -14.58 5.96
C PRO A 186 -13.64 -14.93 7.41
N GLU A 187 -14.90 -15.29 7.67
CA GLU A 187 -15.30 -15.84 8.96
C GLU A 187 -14.35 -16.99 9.31
N ARG A 188 -13.90 -17.05 10.57
CA ARG A 188 -13.09 -18.16 11.05
C ARG A 188 -13.86 -19.46 10.72
N PRO A 189 -13.22 -20.48 10.13
CA PRO A 189 -13.87 -21.78 10.04
C PRO A 189 -14.33 -22.18 11.45
N SER A 190 -15.62 -22.43 11.61
CA SER A 190 -16.14 -22.96 12.87
C SER A 190 -15.35 -24.23 13.19
N PRO A 191 -14.79 -24.39 14.41
CA PRO A 191 -14.15 -25.64 14.77
C PRO A 191 -15.17 -26.77 14.55
N ARG A 192 -14.80 -27.78 13.76
CA ARG A 192 -15.66 -28.94 13.56
C ARG A 192 -15.97 -29.52 14.95
N PRO A 193 -17.24 -29.82 15.28
CA PRO A 193 -17.54 -30.55 16.49
C PRO A 193 -16.78 -31.89 16.44
N SER A 194 -16.05 -32.17 17.52
CA SER A 194 -15.32 -33.42 17.78
C SER A 194 -16.25 -34.61 17.83
#